data_AF-A0A6M0BEJ9-F1
#
_entry.id   AF-A0A6M0BEJ9-F1
#
_cell.length_a   1.000
_cell.length_b   1.000
_cell.length_c   1.000
_cell.angle_alpha   90.00
_cell.angle_beta   90.00
_cell.angle_gamma   90.00
#
_symmetry.space_group_name_H-M   'P 1'
#
loop_
_entity.id
_entity.type
_entity.pdbx_description
1 polymer ?
#
loop_
_entity_poly.entity_id
_entity_poly.type
_entity_poly.pdbx_seq_one_letter_code
_entity_poly.pdbx_strand_id
1 'polypeptide(L)' 'MRQSRNVDSVDGCNGPRINPQRLYSPLIQEALNRWENEILYLSLDTSMLWNQYCLIRVAVVYRGRAVPVAQASTGAFF' A
#
# COMPACT_ATOMS: atom_id res chain seq x y z
N MET A 1 -12.03 33.82 -30.86
CA MET A 1 -11.26 32.86 -31.68
C MET A 1 -10.97 31.64 -30.82
N ARG A 2 -11.67 30.54 -31.14
CA ARG A 2 -11.61 29.12 -30.70
C ARG A 2 -11.19 28.75 -29.27
N GLN A 3 -12.20 28.27 -28.56
CA GLN A 3 -12.25 27.54 -27.31
C GLN A 3 -11.64 26.13 -27.43
N SER A 4 -10.98 25.62 -26.38
CA SER A 4 -10.91 24.18 -26.12
C SER A 4 -11.16 23.91 -24.63
N ARG A 5 -12.35 23.41 -24.33
CA ARG A 5 -12.70 22.72 -23.08
C ARG A 5 -11.92 21.40 -22.99
N ASN A 6 -11.30 21.10 -21.85
CA ASN A 6 -11.11 19.77 -21.24
C ASN A 6 -9.90 19.82 -20.29
N VAL A 7 -9.92 19.33 -19.06
CA VAL A 7 -10.72 18.25 -18.49
C VAL A 7 -11.11 18.64 -17.06
N ASP A 8 -12.40 18.64 -16.72
CA ASP A 8 -12.83 18.55 -15.31
C ASP A 8 -12.22 17.25 -14.76
N SER A 9 -11.22 17.31 -13.88
CA SER A 9 -10.64 16.03 -13.40
C SER A 9 -10.04 16.12 -12.01
N VAL A 10 -10.97 16.12 -11.05
CA VAL A 10 -10.83 15.68 -9.67
C VAL A 10 -9.91 16.54 -8.82
N ASP A 11 -10.48 17.24 -7.83
CA ASP A 11 -9.74 17.71 -6.66
C ASP A 11 -9.07 16.48 -6.01
N GLY A 12 -7.82 16.24 -6.42
CA GLY A 12 -7.10 15.01 -6.15
C GLY A 12 -6.87 14.87 -4.66
N CYS A 13 -7.62 13.97 -4.02
CA CYS A 13 -7.37 13.46 -2.67
C CYS A 13 -6.94 14.53 -1.63
N ASN A 14 -7.48 15.76 -1.70
CA ASN A 14 -7.11 16.88 -0.81
C ASN A 14 -7.75 16.75 0.59
N GLY A 15 -8.03 15.51 1.02
CA GLY A 15 -8.44 15.20 2.38
C GLY A 15 -7.25 15.17 3.33
N PRO A 16 -7.49 15.18 4.65
CA PRO A 16 -6.43 14.99 5.63
C PRO A 16 -5.60 13.75 5.27
N ARG A 17 -4.26 13.87 5.36
CA ARG A 17 -3.34 12.79 5.02
C ARG A 17 -3.66 11.56 5.87
N ILE A 18 -4.34 10.59 5.28
CA ILE A 18 -4.63 9.31 5.92
C ILE A 18 -3.31 8.56 5.98
N ASN A 19 -2.88 8.18 7.19
CA ASN A 19 -1.76 7.26 7.39
C ASN A 19 -2.32 5.83 7.21
N PRO A 20 -2.01 5.14 6.09
CA PRO A 20 -2.56 3.82 5.82
C PRO A 20 -2.13 2.79 6.87
N GLN A 21 -0.89 2.90 7.36
CA GLN A 21 -0.39 2.01 8.40
C GLN A 21 -1.26 2.12 9.67
N ARG A 22 -1.59 3.33 10.13
CA ARG A 22 -2.46 3.48 11.32
C ARG A 22 -3.86 2.91 11.11
N LEU A 23 -4.40 2.98 9.90
CA LEU A 23 -5.74 2.50 9.60
C LEU A 23 -5.79 0.97 9.51
N TYR A 24 -4.83 0.36 8.81
CA TYR A 24 -4.85 -1.07 8.49
C TYR A 24 -4.11 -1.94 9.51
N SER A 25 -3.15 -1.40 10.26
CA SER A 25 -2.40 -2.16 11.27
C SER A 25 -3.29 -2.96 12.24
N PRO A 26 -4.31 -2.39 12.91
CA PRO A 26 -5.12 -3.16 13.85
C PRO A 26 -5.92 -4.28 13.16
N LEU A 27 -6.37 -4.05 11.92
CA LEU A 27 -7.10 -5.05 11.14
C LEU A 27 -6.18 -6.22 10.76
N ILE A 28 -4.97 -5.92 10.32
CA ILE A 28 -3.96 -6.92 9.96
C ILE A 28 -3.53 -7.71 11.20
N GLN A 29 -3.31 -7.04 12.32
CA GLN A 29 -2.97 -7.69 13.59
C GLN A 29 -4.06 -8.67 14.03
N GLU A 30 -5.33 -8.26 13.99
CA GLU A 30 -6.43 -9.14 14.37
C GLU A 30 -6.57 -10.34 13.41
N ALA A 31 -6.40 -10.11 12.11
CA ALA A 31 -6.43 -11.17 11.11
C ALA A 31 -5.30 -12.19 11.31
N LEU A 32 -4.10 -11.74 11.71
CA LEU A 32 -2.97 -12.60 12.01
C LEU A 32 -3.11 -13.31 13.37
N ASN A 33 -3.69 -12.65 14.38
CA ASN A 33 -3.95 -13.26 15.69
C ASN A 33 -4.95 -14.42 15.62
N ARG A 34 -5.95 -14.30 14.72
CA ARG A 34 -6.93 -15.36 14.45
C ARG A 34 -6.47 -16.36 13.40
N TRP A 35 -5.22 -16.30 12.99
CA TRP A 35 -4.71 -17.18 11.96
C TRP A 35 -4.44 -18.56 12.54
N GLU A 36 -5.41 -19.46 12.37
CA GLU A 36 -5.37 -20.83 12.91
C GLU A 36 -4.55 -21.80 12.05
N ASN A 37 -4.17 -21.42 10.83
CA ASN A 37 -3.36 -22.26 9.95
C ASN A 37 -1.88 -22.18 10.32
N GLU A 38 -1.25 -23.34 10.54
CA GLU A 38 0.16 -23.45 10.95
C GLU A 38 1.17 -22.86 9.94
N ILE A 39 0.81 -22.77 8.65
CA ILE A 39 1.72 -22.31 7.60
C ILE A 39 1.24 -20.98 7.01
N LEU A 40 2.07 -19.95 7.17
CA LEU A 40 1.89 -18.64 6.56
C LEU A 40 2.83 -18.52 5.36
N TYR A 41 2.27 -18.36 4.16
CA TYR A 41 3.05 -18.08 2.96
C TYR A 41 3.25 -16.57 2.82
N LEU A 42 4.50 -16.12 2.73
CA LEU A 42 4.86 -14.72 2.60
C LEU A 42 5.54 -14.47 1.25
N SER A 43 5.15 -13.39 0.58
CA SER A 43 5.85 -12.84 -0.58
C SER A 43 6.52 -11.53 -0.22
N LEU A 44 7.78 -11.39 -0.63
CA LEU A 44 8.53 -10.14 -0.54
C LEU A 44 8.60 -9.52 -1.93
N ASP A 45 7.95 -8.36 -2.09
CA ASP A 45 7.99 -7.63 -3.34
C ASP A 45 8.74 -6.31 -3.15
N THR A 46 9.56 -5.95 -4.14
CA THR A 46 10.20 -4.64 -4.24
C THR A 46 9.75 -3.94 -5.51
N SER A 47 9.55 -2.62 -5.44
CA SER A 47 9.13 -1.82 -6.60
C SER A 47 9.68 -0.41 -6.50
N MET A 48 10.18 0.11 -7.62
CA MET A 48 10.67 1.48 -7.69
C MET A 48 9.49 2.43 -7.94
N LEU A 49 9.25 3.36 -7.02
CA LEU A 49 8.30 4.44 -7.19
C LEU A 49 9.04 5.69 -7.68
N TRP A 50 8.62 6.19 -8.85
CA TRP A 50 9.19 7.36 -9.53
C TRP A 50 10.71 7.33 -9.68
N ASN A 51 11.29 6.13 -9.71
CA ASN A 51 12.74 5.91 -9.76
C ASN A 51 13.53 6.55 -8.61
N GLN A 52 12.86 6.92 -7.50
CA GLN A 52 13.44 7.62 -6.36
C GLN A 52 13.24 6.88 -5.04
N TYR A 53 12.12 6.18 -4.90
CA TYR A 53 11.79 5.45 -3.69
C TYR A 53 11.77 3.96 -3.98
N CYS A 54 12.49 3.16 -3.20
CA CYS A 54 12.36 1.71 -3.25
C CYS A 54 11.28 1.29 -2.25
N LEU A 55 10.11 0.90 -2.75
CA LEU A 55 9.05 0.31 -1.95
C LEU A 55 9.37 -1.16 -1.70
N ILE A 56 9.43 -1.55 -0.44
CA ILE A 56 9.61 -2.92 0.03
C ILE A 56 8.33 -3.30 0.76
N ARG A 57 7.63 -4.33 0.30
CA ARG A 57 6.39 -4.81 0.93
C ARG A 57 6.47 -6.30 1.23
N VAL A 58 5.94 -6.67 2.39
CA VAL A 58 5.70 -8.06 2.76
C VAL A 58 4.20 -8.30 2.65
N ALA A 59 3.81 -9.34 1.92
CA ALA A 59 2.41 -9.73 1.76
C ALA A 59 2.20 -11.20 2.11
N VAL A 60 1.07 -11.48 2.75
CA VAL A 60 0.61 -12.86 2.96
C VAL A 60 -0.05 -13.34 1.69
N VAL A 61 0.40 -14.49 1.18
CA VAL A 61 -0.21 -15.16 0.04
C VAL A 61 -1.34 -16.04 0.55
N TYR A 62 -2.58 -15.60 0.34
CA TYR A 62 -3.77 -16.33 0.75
C TYR A 62 -4.71 -16.55 -0.44
N ARG A 63 -5.01 -17.82 -0.71
CA ARG A 63 -5.91 -18.24 -1.81
C ARG A 63 -5.55 -17.61 -3.16
N GLY A 64 -4.26 -17.52 -3.46
CA GLY A 64 -3.74 -16.94 -4.71
C GLY A 64 -3.74 -15.41 -4.76
N ARG A 65 -4.01 -14.72 -3.65
CA ARG A 65 -3.91 -13.26 -3.53
C ARG A 65 -2.80 -12.86 -2.57
N ALA A 66 -2.02 -11.85 -2.94
CA ALA A 66 -1.05 -11.23 -2.06
C ALA A 66 -1.72 -10.09 -1.28
N VAL A 67 -1.87 -10.27 0.04
CA VAL A 67 -2.43 -9.27 0.94
C VAL A 67 -1.29 -8.60 1.71
N PRO A 68 -1.01 -7.29 1.49
CA PRO A 68 0.11 -6.61 2.13
C PRO A 68 -0.10 -6.52 3.65
N VAL A 69 0.90 -6.95 4.41
CA VAL A 69 0.90 -6.89 5.88
C VAL A 69 1.81 -5.80 6.43
N ALA A 70 2.90 -5.50 5.70
CA ALA A 70 3.83 -4.45 6.06
C ALA A 70 4.44 -3.84 4.80
N GLN A 71 4.77 -2.56 4.90
CA GLN A 71 5.45 -1.84 3.82
C GLN A 71 6.41 -0.80 4.39
N ALA A 72 7.58 -0.71 3.77
CA ALA A 72 8.59 0.31 4.01
C ALA A 72 8.98 0.92 2.66
N SER A 73 9.32 2.20 2.65
CA SER A 73 9.85 2.87 1.46
C SER A 73 11.19 3.50 1.80
N THR A 74 12.24 3.13 1.08
CA THR A 74 13.55 3.75 1.21
C THR A 74 13.59 4.97 0.30
N GLY A 75 13.40 6.16 0.89
CA GLY A 75 13.61 7.45 0.23
C GLY A 75 13.09 8.61 1.09
N ALA A 76 13.94 9.62 1.28
CA ALA A 76 13.78 10.83 2.10
C ALA A 76 13.73 10.64 3.64
N PHE A 77 14.79 10.02 4.18
CA PHE A 77 15.38 10.35 5.50
C PHE A 77 16.91 10.34 5.36
N PHE A 78 17.45 11.27 4.55
CA PHE A 78 18.83 11.76 4.61
C PHE A 78 18.80 13.23 4.20
#